data_AF-A0A2E3UW31-F1
#
_entry.id   AF-A0A2E3UW31-F1
#
_cell.length_a   1.000
_cell.length_b   1.000
_cell.length_c   1.000
_cell.angle_alpha   90.00
_cell.angle_beta   90.00
_cell.angle_gamma   90.00
#
_symmetry.space_group_name_H-M   'P 1'
#
loop_
_entity.id
_entity.type
_entity.pdbx_description
1 polymer ?
#
loop_
_entity_poly.entity_id
_entity_poly.type
_entity_poly.pdbx_seq_one_letter_code
_entity_poly.pdbx_strand_id
1 'polypeptide(L)'
;MFLLTHSNHKLGIYPLLYFFLSLQVIMSQKAVGKSKLEEDKQIDYSEMIALMVDKSRAEAVLTTLRPYKSKANVLGKFTITMGKNPGDKLKTGDNKTPEGIYFPLKKINTKNINPQKYGNVAIPINYPNPYDLLQRKTGSGIWLHGAGDDNRLKNTRATEGCIAFYNSEMLKLTDWLQPESSVIIIANDMSQVNDNRDVQELYEAVKAWEKTWKNKEIKDYMTFYADNFTADSKNKQQYKEYKKRVFSLYDKIELEIKNIRIITHPKYSITLMNQNFVGGNRYFSYGRKILYWKRESSSSWKIVREIFHDKEYFNSLIFNDQKILSLKKNISKK
;
A
#
# COMPACT_ATOMS: atom_id res chain seq x y z
N MET A 1 15.65 102.11 8.88
CA MET A 1 14.37 102.23 8.15
C MET A 1 14.21 100.99 7.27
N PHE A 2 13.73 99.89 7.84
CA PHE A 2 13.28 98.70 7.10
C PHE A 2 12.27 97.97 7.98
N LEU A 3 10.99 98.15 7.65
CA LEU A 3 9.89 97.32 8.10
C LEU A 3 9.78 96.17 7.10
N LEU A 4 9.88 94.93 7.57
CA LEU A 4 9.22 93.75 6.99
C LEU A 4 9.47 92.58 7.95
N THR A 5 8.55 92.37 8.89
CA THR A 5 8.47 91.13 9.67
C THR A 5 6.99 90.77 9.80
N HIS A 6 6.59 89.60 9.26
CA HIS A 6 6.25 88.37 10.00
C HIS A 6 4.83 88.46 10.60
N SER A 7 4.01 87.43 10.72
CA SER A 7 4.07 85.99 10.49
C SER A 7 2.68 85.47 10.91
N ASN A 8 2.33 84.27 10.43
CA ASN A 8 1.59 83.21 11.14
C ASN A 8 0.56 82.58 10.19
N HIS A 9 0.85 81.41 9.62
CA HIS A 9 1.02 80.08 10.22
C HIS A 9 -0.21 79.24 9.91
N LYS A 10 0.00 78.16 9.16
CA LYS A 10 -0.53 76.82 9.44
C LYS A 10 0.25 75.83 8.56
N LEU A 11 1.45 75.48 9.03
CA LEU A 11 2.22 74.33 8.52
C LEU A 11 1.93 73.16 9.45
N GLY A 12 1.41 72.09 8.86
CA GLY A 12 1.06 70.84 9.54
C GLY A 12 2.30 70.13 10.08
N ILE A 13 2.24 69.82 11.37
CA ILE A 13 3.22 69.03 12.10
C ILE A 13 2.96 67.55 11.79
N TYR A 14 3.97 66.83 11.31
CA TYR A 14 4.04 65.37 11.35
C TYR A 14 4.68 64.94 12.67
N PRO A 15 4.01 64.10 13.47
CA PRO A 15 4.72 63.20 14.36
C PRO A 15 4.22 61.75 14.27
N LEU A 16 5.21 60.86 14.40
CA LEU A 16 5.16 59.51 14.97
C LEU A 16 4.30 58.42 14.30
N LEU A 17 5.04 57.51 13.66
CA LEU A 17 4.94 56.05 13.82
C LEU A 17 3.87 55.58 14.83
N TYR A 18 2.79 55.01 14.32
CA TYR A 18 2.13 53.85 14.94
C TYR A 18 1.74 52.87 13.85
N PHE A 19 2.45 51.74 13.88
CA PHE A 19 2.30 50.60 13.00
C PHE A 19 1.01 49.86 13.39
N PHE A 20 -0.14 50.28 12.86
CA PHE A 20 -1.36 49.47 12.92
C PHE A 20 -1.32 48.46 11.77
N LEU A 21 -0.58 47.36 11.98
CA LEU A 21 -0.91 46.11 11.32
C LEU A 21 -2.27 45.69 11.89
N SER A 22 -3.35 46.03 11.18
CA SER A 22 -4.62 45.33 11.39
C SER A 22 -4.40 43.89 10.92
N LEU A 23 -3.87 43.05 11.81
CA LEU A 23 -3.93 41.62 11.68
C LEU A 23 -5.42 41.27 11.77
N GLN A 24 -6.12 41.34 10.63
CA GLN A 24 -7.37 40.62 10.49
C GLN A 24 -6.98 39.15 10.65
N VAL A 25 -7.14 38.65 11.87
CA VAL A 25 -7.26 37.23 12.14
C VAL A 25 -8.50 36.80 11.39
N ILE A 26 -8.33 36.46 10.11
CA ILE A 26 -9.27 35.62 9.42
C ILE A 26 -9.18 34.29 10.17
N MET A 27 -10.06 34.12 11.15
CA MET A 27 -10.46 32.79 11.60
C MET A 27 -11.04 32.10 10.38
N SER A 28 -10.16 31.49 9.58
CA SER A 28 -10.56 30.51 8.60
C SER A 28 -11.15 29.36 9.39
N GLN A 29 -12.48 29.35 9.47
CA GLN A 29 -13.23 28.16 9.81
C GLN A 29 -12.70 27.07 8.87
N LYS A 30 -11.95 26.10 9.41
CA LYS A 30 -11.65 24.86 8.71
C LYS A 30 -12.97 24.16 8.46
N ALA A 31 -13.60 24.48 7.32
CA ALA A 31 -14.54 23.59 6.70
C ALA A 31 -13.81 22.25 6.50
N VAL A 32 -14.33 21.20 7.12
CA VAL A 32 -13.88 19.82 6.90
C VAL A 32 -14.16 19.52 5.42
N GLY A 33 -13.15 19.74 4.58
CA GLY A 33 -13.26 19.63 3.13
C GLY A 33 -13.47 18.18 2.71
N LYS A 34 -14.49 17.94 1.89
CA LYS A 34 -14.71 16.67 1.16
C LYS A 34 -13.39 16.22 0.51
N SER A 35 -13.06 14.93 0.61
CA SER A 35 -11.87 14.35 -0.02
C SER A 35 -11.78 14.73 -1.51
N LYS A 36 -10.61 15.22 -1.94
CA LYS A 36 -10.31 15.46 -3.35
C LYS A 36 -9.61 14.22 -3.90
N LEU A 37 -10.38 13.27 -4.43
CA LEU A 37 -9.85 12.32 -5.42
C LEU A 37 -9.53 13.13 -6.66
N GLU A 38 -8.30 13.04 -7.17
CA GLU A 38 -7.94 13.69 -8.44
C GLU A 38 -8.66 12.94 -9.57
N GLU A 39 -9.91 13.34 -9.84
CA GLU A 39 -10.57 13.00 -11.09
C GLU A 39 -9.73 13.60 -12.22
N ASP A 40 -9.34 12.76 -13.19
CA ASP A 40 -8.73 13.10 -14.47
C ASP A 40 -7.19 13.05 -14.65
N LYS A 41 -6.44 12.36 -13.78
CA LYS A 41 -5.11 11.84 -14.21
C LYS A 41 -5.30 10.54 -14.98
N GLN A 42 -4.80 10.50 -16.23
CA GLN A 42 -4.65 9.26 -16.99
C GLN A 42 -3.69 8.34 -16.23
N ILE A 43 -4.24 7.51 -15.34
CA ILE A 43 -3.47 6.55 -14.58
C ILE A 43 -3.09 5.44 -15.53
N ASP A 44 -1.78 5.24 -15.64
CA ASP A 44 -1.25 4.07 -16.31
C ASP A 44 -1.64 2.85 -15.48
N TYR A 45 -2.59 2.07 -16.01
CA TYR A 45 -3.04 0.84 -15.37
C TYR A 45 -1.95 -0.25 -15.29
N SER A 46 -0.74 -0.01 -15.82
CA SER A 46 0.46 -0.80 -15.52
C SER A 46 0.96 -0.58 -14.08
N GLU A 47 0.55 0.52 -13.45
CA GLU A 47 0.89 0.88 -12.07
C GLU A 47 0.00 0.10 -11.09
N MET A 48 0.62 -0.47 -10.06
CA MET A 48 -0.13 -1.10 -8.98
C MET A 48 -0.69 -0.01 -8.07
N ILE A 49 -1.88 -0.18 -7.53
CA ILE A 49 -2.47 0.81 -6.61
C ILE A 49 -2.16 0.42 -5.16
N ALA A 50 -1.89 1.40 -4.30
CA ALA A 50 -1.72 1.19 -2.87
C ALA A 50 -2.66 2.09 -2.07
N LEU A 51 -3.31 1.53 -1.06
CA LEU A 51 -3.97 2.28 0.00
C LEU A 51 -3.10 2.23 1.25
N MET A 52 -2.52 3.36 1.64
CA MET A 52 -1.71 3.50 2.85
C MET A 52 -2.58 4.02 3.98
N VAL A 53 -2.72 3.25 5.06
CA VAL A 53 -3.59 3.54 6.20
C VAL A 53 -2.72 3.86 7.41
N ASP A 54 -2.82 5.10 7.89
CA ASP A 54 -2.16 5.57 9.09
C ASP A 54 -3.13 5.56 10.27
N LYS A 55 -2.93 4.61 11.19
CA LYS A 55 -3.82 4.46 12.35
C LYS A 55 -3.65 5.57 13.38
N SER A 56 -2.48 6.19 13.49
CA SER A 56 -2.24 7.29 14.43
C SER A 56 -2.96 8.57 14.02
N ARG A 57 -3.10 8.78 12.71
CA ARG A 57 -3.79 9.96 12.13
C ARG A 57 -5.24 9.71 11.76
N ALA A 58 -5.69 8.46 11.73
CA ALA A 58 -7.00 8.08 11.19
C ALA A 58 -7.21 8.60 9.76
N GLU A 59 -6.16 8.46 8.95
CA GLU A 59 -6.14 8.85 7.55
C GLU A 59 -5.75 7.67 6.67
N ALA A 60 -6.28 7.67 5.44
CA ALA A 60 -5.81 6.81 4.39
C ALA A 60 -5.39 7.63 3.16
N VAL A 61 -4.35 7.19 2.47
CA VAL A 61 -3.82 7.81 1.25
C VAL A 61 -3.81 6.79 0.14
N LEU A 62 -4.50 7.07 -0.95
CA LEU A 62 -4.45 6.27 -2.18
C LEU A 62 -3.29 6.77 -3.03
N THR A 63 -2.44 5.87 -3.48
CA THR A 63 -1.21 6.19 -4.23
C THR A 63 -0.89 5.10 -5.26
N THR A 64 0.00 5.41 -6.20
CA THR A 64 0.58 4.41 -7.11
C THR A 64 1.77 3.72 -6.43
N LEU A 65 1.82 2.40 -6.45
CA LEU A 65 2.99 1.59 -6.11
C LEU A 65 3.77 1.24 -7.37
N ARG A 66 4.82 2.02 -7.64
CA ARG A 66 5.66 1.88 -8.82
C ARG A 66 6.93 1.05 -8.52
N PRO A 67 7.61 0.52 -9.56
CA PRO A 67 8.88 -0.17 -9.38
C PRO A 67 9.94 0.68 -8.67
N TYR A 68 10.93 0.01 -8.07
CA TYR A 68 12.02 0.66 -7.34
C TYR A 68 12.64 1.87 -8.09
N LYS A 69 12.94 2.95 -7.35
CA LYS A 69 13.39 4.28 -7.82
C LYS A 69 12.38 5.10 -8.63
N SER A 70 11.17 4.60 -8.88
CA SER A 70 10.09 5.39 -9.48
C SER A 70 9.35 6.20 -8.41
N LYS A 71 8.99 7.45 -8.71
CA LYS A 71 8.22 8.29 -7.79
C LYS A 71 6.80 7.77 -7.65
N ALA A 72 6.15 7.81 -6.49
CA ALA A 72 4.72 7.52 -6.39
C ALA A 72 3.87 8.77 -6.67
N ASN A 73 2.66 8.60 -7.21
CA ASN A 73 1.66 9.66 -7.35
C ASN A 73 0.59 9.48 -6.27
N VAL A 74 0.32 10.52 -5.49
CA VAL A 74 -0.85 10.56 -4.60
C VAL A 74 -2.11 10.78 -5.46
N LEU A 75 -3.12 9.94 -5.27
CA LEU A 75 -4.37 9.91 -6.02
C LEU A 75 -5.55 10.43 -5.19
N GLY A 76 -5.48 10.28 -3.87
CA GLY A 76 -6.51 10.75 -2.96
C GLY A 76 -6.12 10.60 -1.49
N LYS A 77 -6.82 11.33 -0.63
CA LYS A 77 -6.70 11.25 0.83
C LYS A 77 -8.08 11.15 1.46
N PHE A 78 -8.21 10.35 2.50
CA PHE A 78 -9.48 9.99 3.12
C PHE A 78 -9.38 10.05 4.64
N THR A 79 -10.43 10.53 5.27
CA THR A 79 -10.63 10.34 6.72
C THR A 79 -11.28 8.99 6.95
N ILE A 80 -10.83 8.27 7.97
CA ILE A 80 -11.33 6.93 8.27
C ILE A 80 -11.71 6.78 9.73
N THR A 81 -12.51 5.75 10.02
CA THR A 81 -12.66 5.20 11.37
C THR A 81 -12.24 3.73 11.37
N MET A 82 -11.67 3.28 12.48
CA MET A 82 -11.04 1.97 12.60
C MET A 82 -11.49 1.24 13.87
N GLY A 83 -10.85 0.11 14.15
CA GLY A 83 -11.09 -0.69 15.35
C GLY A 83 -11.06 0.13 16.62
N LYS A 84 -12.06 -0.07 17.48
CA LYS A 84 -12.20 0.62 18.76
C LYS A 84 -10.97 0.48 19.66
N ASN A 85 -10.25 -0.63 19.56
CA ASN A 85 -9.05 -0.87 20.35
C ASN A 85 -7.76 -0.51 19.57
N PRO A 86 -6.78 0.15 20.21
CA PRO A 86 -5.49 0.47 19.59
C PRO A 86 -4.59 -0.76 19.46
N GLY A 87 -3.50 -0.61 18.70
CA GLY A 87 -2.51 -1.67 18.46
C GLY A 87 -2.92 -2.67 17.39
N ASP A 88 -2.03 -3.63 17.13
CA ASP A 88 -2.19 -4.66 16.10
C ASP A 88 -3.19 -5.74 16.49
N LYS A 89 -3.95 -6.23 15.51
CA LYS A 89 -4.89 -7.32 15.67
C LYS A 89 -4.16 -8.64 15.87
N LEU A 90 -4.47 -9.33 16.97
CA LEU A 90 -3.85 -10.60 17.34
C LEU A 90 -4.85 -11.76 17.41
N LYS A 91 -6.11 -11.48 17.78
CA LYS A 91 -7.11 -12.53 17.99
C LYS A 91 -8.53 -12.14 17.58
N THR A 92 -9.39 -13.12 17.38
CA THR A 92 -10.84 -12.92 17.20
C THR A 92 -11.42 -12.08 18.35
N GLY A 93 -12.28 -11.12 18.02
CA GLY A 93 -12.99 -10.30 19.02
C GLY A 93 -12.15 -9.25 19.76
N ASP A 94 -10.86 -9.09 19.45
CA ASP A 94 -10.03 -8.06 20.09
C ASP A 94 -10.35 -6.62 19.64
N ASN A 95 -11.22 -6.47 18.63
CA ASN A 95 -11.67 -5.20 18.07
C ASN A 95 -10.57 -4.25 17.61
N LYS A 96 -9.42 -4.80 17.21
CA LYS A 96 -8.29 -4.06 16.67
C LYS A 96 -8.29 -4.14 15.15
N THR A 97 -7.89 -3.05 14.49
CA THR A 97 -7.54 -3.08 13.07
C THR A 97 -6.12 -3.62 12.92
N PRO A 98 -5.89 -4.63 12.05
CA PRO A 98 -4.59 -5.25 11.89
C PRO A 98 -3.54 -4.27 11.35
N GLU A 99 -2.27 -4.58 11.61
CA GLU A 99 -1.12 -3.87 11.05
C GLU A 99 -0.29 -4.83 10.19
N GLY A 100 0.00 -4.42 8.95
CA GLY A 100 0.66 -5.23 7.95
C GLY A 100 0.31 -4.82 6.52
N ILE A 101 0.64 -5.69 5.59
CA ILE A 101 0.51 -5.51 4.14
C ILE A 101 -0.48 -6.56 3.62
N TYR A 102 -1.59 -6.09 3.08
CA TYR A 102 -2.76 -6.89 2.73
C TYR A 102 -3.11 -6.73 1.25
N PHE A 103 -3.85 -7.69 0.72
CA PHE A 103 -4.42 -7.64 -0.62
C PHE A 103 -5.94 -7.60 -0.51
N PRO A 104 -6.61 -6.75 -1.31
CA PRO A 104 -8.06 -6.76 -1.38
C PRO A 104 -8.55 -8.04 -2.06
N LEU A 105 -9.71 -8.51 -1.60
CA LEU A 105 -10.48 -9.58 -2.21
C LEU A 105 -11.62 -8.99 -3.03
N LYS A 106 -12.41 -9.85 -3.67
CA LYS A 106 -13.55 -9.42 -4.50
C LYS A 106 -14.51 -8.54 -3.70
N LYS A 107 -14.88 -7.38 -4.27
CA LYS A 107 -15.85 -6.47 -3.66
C LYS A 107 -17.19 -7.15 -3.42
N ILE A 108 -17.86 -6.74 -2.35
CA ILE A 108 -19.16 -7.23 -1.91
C ILE A 108 -20.17 -6.09 -1.99
N ASN A 109 -21.36 -6.37 -2.53
CA ASN A 109 -22.51 -5.48 -2.42
C ASN A 109 -23.18 -5.70 -1.06
N THR A 110 -23.09 -4.72 -0.18
CA THR A 110 -23.57 -4.84 1.21
C THR A 110 -24.98 -4.31 1.41
N LYS A 111 -25.68 -3.85 0.35
CA LYS A 111 -27.06 -3.37 0.40
C LYS A 111 -28.03 -4.36 1.07
N ASN A 112 -27.81 -5.66 0.84
CA ASN A 112 -28.66 -6.73 1.37
C ASN A 112 -28.05 -7.45 2.59
N ILE A 113 -26.93 -6.94 3.12
CA ILE A 113 -26.24 -7.56 4.27
C ILE A 113 -26.52 -6.76 5.53
N ASN A 114 -26.01 -5.53 5.59
CA ASN A 114 -26.29 -4.57 6.66
C ASN A 114 -25.81 -3.18 6.22
N PRO A 115 -26.61 -2.45 5.40
CA PRO A 115 -26.18 -1.17 4.86
C PRO A 115 -26.02 -0.08 5.92
N GLN A 116 -26.71 -0.20 7.06
CA GLN A 116 -26.54 0.72 8.19
C GLN A 116 -25.15 0.59 8.83
N LYS A 117 -24.55 -0.60 8.78
CA LYS A 117 -23.20 -0.85 9.32
C LYS A 117 -22.10 -0.71 8.28
N TYR A 118 -22.34 -1.15 7.05
CA TYR A 118 -21.30 -1.31 6.02
C TYR A 118 -21.44 -0.38 4.82
N GLY A 119 -22.49 0.46 4.79
CA GLY A 119 -22.85 1.18 3.57
C GLY A 119 -23.26 0.22 2.46
N ASN A 120 -23.15 0.68 1.20
CA ASN A 120 -23.62 -0.08 0.04
C ASN A 120 -22.59 -1.03 -0.56
N VAL A 121 -21.30 -0.85 -0.25
CA VAL A 121 -20.21 -1.68 -0.76
C VAL A 121 -19.12 -1.90 0.29
N ALA A 122 -18.45 -3.05 0.18
CA ALA A 122 -17.26 -3.36 0.98
C ALA A 122 -16.20 -4.10 0.14
N ILE A 123 -14.94 -4.00 0.58
CA ILE A 123 -13.80 -4.73 0.05
C ILE A 123 -13.18 -5.50 1.21
N PRO A 124 -13.37 -6.83 1.28
CA PRO A 124 -12.64 -7.63 2.25
C PRO A 124 -11.14 -7.60 1.98
N ILE A 125 -10.33 -7.64 3.03
CA ILE A 125 -8.88 -7.84 2.91
C ILE A 125 -8.52 -9.27 3.27
N ASN A 126 -7.38 -9.76 2.78
CA ASN A 126 -6.88 -11.10 3.06
C ASN A 126 -6.31 -11.27 4.49
N TYR A 127 -6.90 -10.63 5.51
CA TYR A 127 -6.55 -10.88 6.91
C TYR A 127 -7.23 -12.17 7.42
N PRO A 128 -6.51 -13.06 8.11
CA PRO A 128 -5.06 -13.05 8.36
C PRO A 128 -4.30 -13.41 7.09
N ASN A 129 -3.26 -12.62 6.77
CA ASN A 129 -2.44 -12.89 5.61
C ASN A 129 -1.39 -13.98 5.91
N PRO A 130 -0.57 -14.41 4.93
CA PRO A 130 0.44 -15.45 5.16
C PRO A 130 1.40 -15.17 6.32
N TYR A 131 1.78 -13.91 6.55
CA TYR A 131 2.62 -13.54 7.70
C TYR A 131 1.84 -13.58 9.01
N ASP A 132 0.60 -13.10 9.04
CA ASP A 132 -0.26 -13.17 10.23
C ASP A 132 -0.49 -14.62 10.68
N LEU A 133 -0.67 -15.55 9.72
CA LEU A 133 -0.79 -16.98 9.98
C LEU A 133 0.51 -17.56 10.58
N LEU A 134 1.68 -17.16 10.08
CA LEU A 134 2.97 -17.53 10.68
C LEU A 134 3.10 -17.02 12.12
N GLN A 135 2.51 -15.87 12.43
CA GLN A 135 2.44 -15.30 13.78
C GLN A 135 1.29 -15.87 14.62
N ARG A 136 0.57 -16.89 14.13
CA ARG A 136 -0.57 -17.54 14.79
C ARG A 136 -1.70 -16.57 15.18
N LYS A 137 -1.86 -15.47 14.44
CA LYS A 137 -2.98 -14.55 14.64
C LYS A 137 -4.29 -15.21 14.22
N THR A 138 -5.38 -14.87 14.92
CA THR A 138 -6.72 -15.39 14.63
C THR A 138 -7.72 -14.28 14.34
N GLY A 139 -8.88 -14.66 13.79
CA GLY A 139 -9.94 -13.74 13.38
C GLY A 139 -10.10 -13.72 11.86
N SER A 140 -11.10 -12.97 11.41
CA SER A 140 -11.47 -12.83 10.00
C SER A 140 -12.36 -11.59 9.85
N GLY A 141 -12.90 -11.36 8.65
CA GLY A 141 -13.94 -10.36 8.44
C GLY A 141 -13.46 -8.91 8.56
N ILE A 142 -12.19 -8.64 8.26
CA ILE A 142 -11.67 -7.27 8.18
C ILE A 142 -11.97 -6.73 6.79
N TRP A 143 -12.81 -5.71 6.71
CA TRP A 143 -13.24 -5.10 5.45
C TRP A 143 -12.90 -3.61 5.43
N LEU A 144 -12.68 -3.09 4.23
CA LEU A 144 -12.86 -1.66 3.92
C LEU A 144 -14.31 -1.47 3.51
N HIS A 145 -15.06 -0.54 4.13
CA HIS A 145 -16.48 -0.38 3.83
C HIS A 145 -16.98 1.06 4.00
N GLY A 146 -18.20 1.35 3.57
CA GLY A 146 -18.86 2.63 3.82
C GLY A 146 -19.34 2.75 5.26
N ALA A 147 -19.44 3.95 5.81
CA ALA A 147 -19.83 4.15 7.20
C ALA A 147 -21.30 3.76 7.49
N GLY A 148 -22.17 3.66 6.47
CA GLY A 148 -23.62 3.57 6.67
C GLY A 148 -24.16 4.93 7.10
N ASP A 149 -23.97 5.30 8.37
CA ASP A 149 -24.08 6.68 8.86
C ASP A 149 -22.70 7.36 8.90
N ASP A 150 -22.52 8.37 8.06
CA ASP A 150 -21.28 9.14 7.94
C ASP A 150 -20.89 9.86 9.26
N ASN A 151 -21.82 10.08 10.20
CA ASN A 151 -21.50 10.61 11.53
C ASN A 151 -20.54 9.70 12.32
N ARG A 152 -20.47 8.41 12.01
CA ARG A 152 -19.54 7.48 12.66
C ARG A 152 -18.08 7.86 12.46
N LEU A 153 -17.75 8.60 11.39
CA LEU A 153 -16.39 9.07 11.11
C LEU A 153 -15.95 10.22 12.03
N LYS A 154 -16.87 10.83 12.79
CA LYS A 154 -16.52 11.80 13.85
C LYS A 154 -15.72 11.14 14.98
N ASN A 155 -15.88 9.82 15.17
CA ASN A 155 -15.05 9.03 16.08
C ASN A 155 -14.07 8.20 15.25
N THR A 156 -12.77 8.42 15.44
CA THR A 156 -11.71 7.70 14.72
C THR A 156 -11.65 6.19 15.04
N ARG A 157 -12.36 5.74 16.08
CA ARG A 157 -12.33 4.38 16.62
C ARG A 157 -13.75 3.84 16.89
N ALA A 158 -14.48 3.49 15.82
CA ALA A 158 -15.90 3.13 15.89
C ALA A 158 -16.25 1.76 15.27
N THR A 159 -15.27 0.92 14.91
CA THR A 159 -15.52 -0.41 14.32
C THR A 159 -15.02 -1.55 15.21
N GLU A 160 -15.36 -2.79 14.87
CA GLU A 160 -14.79 -4.00 15.49
C GLU A 160 -13.48 -4.48 14.80
N GLY A 161 -12.84 -3.64 14.00
CA GLY A 161 -11.57 -3.92 13.33
C GLY A 161 -11.54 -3.58 11.84
N CYS A 162 -12.72 -3.41 11.22
CA CYS A 162 -12.84 -2.89 9.85
C CYS A 162 -12.34 -1.45 9.74
N ILE A 163 -12.10 -0.98 8.52
CA ILE A 163 -11.80 0.42 8.23
C ILE A 163 -12.99 0.98 7.46
N ALA A 164 -13.65 1.99 8.00
CA ALA A 164 -14.79 2.62 7.35
C ALA A 164 -14.42 3.98 6.78
N PHE A 165 -15.02 4.29 5.62
CA PHE A 165 -14.88 5.52 4.84
C PHE A 165 -16.24 6.20 4.69
N TYR A 166 -16.28 7.46 4.23
CA TYR A 166 -17.54 8.06 3.81
C TYR A 166 -18.17 7.20 2.71
N ASN A 167 -19.49 7.04 2.71
CA ASN A 167 -20.16 6.13 1.77
C ASN A 167 -19.86 6.48 0.29
N SER A 168 -19.77 7.78 -0.03
CA SER A 168 -19.45 8.27 -1.38
C SER A 168 -18.01 7.99 -1.80
N GLU A 169 -17.06 8.10 -0.87
CA GLU A 169 -15.65 7.79 -1.09
C GLU A 169 -15.43 6.29 -1.30
N MET A 170 -16.11 5.46 -0.50
CA MET A 170 -16.01 4.00 -0.60
C MET A 170 -16.45 3.51 -1.97
N LEU A 171 -17.54 4.06 -2.54
CA LEU A 171 -17.98 3.72 -3.89
C LEU A 171 -16.86 3.93 -4.91
N LYS A 172 -16.18 5.08 -4.87
CA LYS A 172 -15.04 5.38 -5.76
C LYS A 172 -13.84 4.46 -5.49
N LEU A 173 -13.51 4.21 -4.22
CA LEU A 173 -12.40 3.32 -3.84
C LEU A 173 -12.56 1.89 -4.39
N THR A 174 -13.79 1.41 -4.57
CA THR A 174 -14.02 0.07 -5.16
C THR A 174 -13.59 -0.09 -6.60
N ASP A 175 -13.36 1.00 -7.33
CA ASP A 175 -12.84 0.94 -8.70
C ASP A 175 -11.31 0.89 -8.71
N TRP A 176 -10.67 1.48 -7.71
CA TRP A 176 -9.21 1.51 -7.55
C TRP A 176 -8.62 0.24 -6.94
N LEU A 177 -9.29 -0.30 -5.91
CA LEU A 177 -8.77 -1.39 -5.10
C LEU A 177 -9.26 -2.75 -5.61
N GLN A 178 -8.71 -3.19 -6.74
CA GLN A 178 -9.01 -4.51 -7.31
C GLN A 178 -8.08 -5.60 -6.77
N PRO A 179 -8.58 -6.85 -6.65
CA PRO A 179 -7.73 -8.01 -6.42
C PRO A 179 -6.54 -8.03 -7.38
N GLU A 180 -5.38 -8.44 -6.88
CA GLU A 180 -4.13 -8.58 -7.63
C GLU A 180 -3.55 -7.30 -8.25
N SER A 181 -4.29 -6.21 -8.47
CA SER A 181 -3.70 -4.97 -8.99
C SER A 181 -3.48 -3.91 -7.91
N SER A 182 -3.80 -4.24 -6.65
CA SER A 182 -3.66 -3.31 -5.55
C SER A 182 -3.21 -3.97 -4.24
N VAL A 183 -2.66 -3.14 -3.34
CA VAL A 183 -2.19 -3.50 -2.01
C VAL A 183 -2.74 -2.52 -0.97
N ILE A 184 -2.94 -2.98 0.25
CA ILE A 184 -3.40 -2.17 1.38
C ILE A 184 -2.33 -2.28 2.46
N ILE A 185 -1.73 -1.17 2.84
CA ILE A 185 -0.66 -1.11 3.84
C ILE A 185 -1.22 -0.41 5.06
N ILE A 186 -1.23 -1.08 6.21
CA ILE A 186 -1.80 -0.56 7.46
C ILE A 186 -0.71 -0.56 8.51
N ALA A 187 -0.36 0.59 9.08
CA ALA A 187 0.53 0.65 10.23
C ALA A 187 0.05 1.67 11.27
N ASN A 188 0.65 1.60 12.45
CA ASN A 188 0.42 2.61 13.47
C ASN A 188 0.90 3.99 13.02
N ASP A 189 2.10 4.07 12.45
CA ASP A 189 2.74 5.29 11.95
C ASP A 189 3.25 5.05 10.52
N MET A 190 2.71 5.79 9.55
CA MET A 190 3.15 5.66 8.14
C MET A 190 4.55 6.20 7.85
N SER A 191 5.14 7.00 8.74
CA SER A 191 6.52 7.46 8.55
C SER A 191 7.55 6.33 8.64
N GLN A 192 7.18 5.21 9.24
CA GLN A 192 8.02 4.02 9.40
C GLN A 192 7.88 3.00 8.26
N VAL A 193 7.03 3.27 7.27
CA VAL A 193 6.82 2.43 6.09
C VAL A 193 7.63 2.97 4.94
N ASN A 194 8.24 2.08 4.15
CA ASN A 194 9.11 2.43 3.03
C ASN A 194 10.33 3.28 3.43
N ASP A 195 10.93 2.98 4.58
CA ASP A 195 12.24 3.53 4.94
C ASP A 195 13.26 3.30 3.81
N ASN A 196 13.95 4.38 3.41
CA ASN A 196 14.81 4.37 2.23
C ASN A 196 15.95 3.35 2.34
N ARG A 197 16.53 3.19 3.53
CA ARG A 197 17.61 2.24 3.78
C ARG A 197 17.07 0.81 3.67
N ASP A 198 15.97 0.51 4.34
CA ASP A 198 15.34 -0.82 4.27
C ASP A 198 14.94 -1.20 2.84
N VAL A 199 14.41 -0.25 2.07
CA VAL A 199 14.02 -0.45 0.67
C VAL A 199 15.24 -0.77 -0.19
N GLN A 200 16.35 -0.06 0.01
CA GLN A 200 17.60 -0.31 -0.71
C GLN A 200 18.18 -1.67 -0.34
N GLU A 201 18.30 -2.00 0.95
CA GLU A 201 18.82 -3.29 1.41
C GLU A 201 18.01 -4.47 0.87
N LEU A 202 16.67 -4.35 0.82
CA LEU A 202 15.82 -5.40 0.23
C LEU A 202 15.98 -5.52 -1.28
N TYR A 203 16.17 -4.40 -2.00
CA TYR A 203 16.44 -4.45 -3.43
C TYR A 203 17.72 -5.24 -3.71
N GLU A 204 18.79 -4.93 -2.98
CA GLU A 204 20.08 -5.62 -3.07
C GLU A 204 19.95 -7.11 -2.71
N ALA A 205 19.20 -7.43 -1.64
CA ALA A 205 18.91 -8.81 -1.26
C ALA A 205 18.14 -9.57 -2.35
N VAL A 206 17.14 -8.96 -3.00
CA VAL A 206 16.41 -9.57 -4.12
C VAL A 206 17.35 -9.84 -5.30
N LYS A 207 18.23 -8.89 -5.66
CA LYS A 207 19.17 -9.08 -6.78
C LYS A 207 20.21 -10.16 -6.48
N ALA A 208 20.69 -10.25 -5.25
CA ALA A 208 21.60 -11.32 -4.82
C ALA A 208 20.90 -12.69 -4.81
N TRP A 209 19.67 -12.76 -4.29
CA TRP A 209 18.83 -13.95 -4.34
C TRP A 209 18.57 -14.43 -5.77
N GLU A 210 18.21 -13.52 -6.69
CA GLU A 210 18.02 -13.82 -8.10
C GLU A 210 19.28 -14.39 -8.75
N LYS A 211 20.45 -13.80 -8.46
CA LYS A 211 21.74 -14.26 -8.97
C LYS A 211 22.05 -15.70 -8.55
N THR A 212 21.93 -16.01 -7.25
CA THR A 212 22.18 -17.38 -6.74
C THR A 212 21.22 -18.40 -7.34
N TRP A 213 19.95 -18.01 -7.57
CA TRP A 213 18.99 -18.88 -8.26
C TRP A 213 19.40 -19.11 -9.72
N LYS A 214 19.69 -18.05 -10.48
CA LYS A 214 20.10 -18.14 -11.89
C LYS A 214 21.35 -19.00 -12.07
N ASN A 215 22.29 -18.91 -11.14
CA ASN A 215 23.54 -19.66 -11.14
C ASN A 215 23.44 -21.06 -10.53
N LYS A 216 22.26 -21.47 -10.04
CA LYS A 216 22.01 -22.79 -9.44
C LYS A 216 22.84 -23.04 -8.16
N GLU A 217 23.21 -21.98 -7.44
CA GLU A 217 24.04 -22.01 -6.24
C GLU A 217 23.19 -22.38 -5.00
N ILE A 218 22.79 -23.65 -4.86
CA ILE A 218 21.83 -24.06 -3.83
C ILE A 218 22.26 -23.72 -2.40
N LYS A 219 23.56 -23.75 -2.09
CA LYS A 219 24.07 -23.42 -0.76
C LYS A 219 23.78 -21.95 -0.42
N ASP A 220 24.17 -21.05 -1.32
CA ASP A 220 24.03 -19.60 -1.11
C ASP A 220 22.58 -19.16 -1.27
N TYR A 221 21.84 -19.74 -2.22
CA TYR A 221 20.41 -19.51 -2.39
C TYR A 221 19.62 -19.78 -1.10
N MET A 222 19.93 -20.88 -0.40
CA MET A 222 19.24 -21.22 0.84
C MET A 222 19.62 -20.32 2.02
N THR A 223 20.67 -19.49 1.92
CA THR A 223 21.02 -18.51 2.96
C THR A 223 20.01 -17.38 3.06
N PHE A 224 19.26 -17.07 2.00
CA PHE A 224 18.21 -16.05 2.01
C PHE A 224 16.96 -16.49 2.78
N TYR A 225 16.83 -17.76 3.13
CA TYR A 225 15.61 -18.32 3.72
C TYR A 225 15.74 -18.45 5.24
N ALA A 226 14.74 -17.98 5.98
CA ALA A 226 14.69 -18.08 7.45
C ALA A 226 14.51 -19.54 7.89
N ASP A 227 14.92 -19.89 9.11
CA ASP A 227 14.79 -21.27 9.60
C ASP A 227 13.34 -21.74 9.73
N ASN A 228 12.43 -20.82 10.06
CA ASN A 228 10.99 -21.07 10.09
C ASN A 228 10.29 -20.88 8.74
N PHE A 229 11.03 -20.81 7.63
CA PHE A 229 10.48 -20.62 6.30
C PHE A 229 9.50 -21.73 5.89
N THR A 230 8.44 -21.32 5.19
CA THR A 230 7.49 -22.24 4.54
C THR A 230 7.06 -21.75 3.15
N ALA A 231 6.81 -22.69 2.23
CA ALA A 231 6.18 -22.43 0.92
C ALA A 231 5.54 -23.70 0.36
N ASP A 232 4.34 -23.62 -0.24
CA ASP A 232 3.62 -24.75 -0.85
C ASP A 232 3.66 -26.04 -0.01
N SER A 233 3.26 -25.91 1.27
CA SER A 233 3.27 -26.97 2.29
C SER A 233 4.63 -27.60 2.60
N LYS A 234 5.74 -26.98 2.17
CA LYS A 234 7.12 -27.40 2.46
C LYS A 234 7.74 -26.50 3.52
N ASN A 235 8.46 -27.11 4.45
CA ASN A 235 9.42 -26.40 5.31
C ASN A 235 10.74 -26.12 4.55
N LYS A 236 11.66 -25.38 5.17
CA LYS A 236 12.97 -25.01 4.59
C LYS A 236 13.75 -26.21 4.02
N GLN A 237 13.82 -27.33 4.74
CA GLN A 237 14.59 -28.49 4.30
C GLN A 237 13.93 -29.18 3.11
N GLN A 238 12.62 -29.39 3.15
CA GLN A 238 11.87 -29.94 2.01
C GLN A 238 11.95 -29.03 0.77
N TYR A 239 11.91 -27.72 0.97
CA TYR A 239 12.05 -26.74 -0.09
C TYR A 239 13.46 -26.75 -0.71
N LYS A 240 14.50 -26.87 0.12
CA LYS A 240 15.88 -27.04 -0.34
C LYS A 240 16.03 -28.28 -1.23
N GLU A 241 15.51 -29.43 -0.80
CA GLU A 241 15.59 -30.65 -1.61
C GLU A 241 14.80 -30.54 -2.91
N TYR A 242 13.64 -29.87 -2.88
CA TYR A 242 12.89 -29.54 -4.10
C TYR A 242 13.72 -28.68 -5.06
N LYS A 243 14.31 -27.57 -4.58
CA LYS A 243 15.12 -26.67 -5.42
C LYS A 243 16.40 -27.32 -5.92
N LYS A 244 17.02 -28.18 -5.12
CA LYS A 244 18.16 -29.00 -5.55
C LYS A 244 17.81 -29.86 -6.76
N ARG A 245 16.64 -30.51 -6.74
CA ARG A 245 16.13 -31.26 -7.91
C ARG A 245 15.86 -30.36 -9.11
N VAL A 246 15.21 -29.22 -8.91
CA VAL A 246 14.98 -28.24 -10.00
C VAL A 246 16.30 -27.78 -10.62
N PHE A 247 17.32 -27.52 -9.81
CA PHE A 247 18.62 -27.10 -10.31
C PHE A 247 19.32 -28.26 -11.05
N SER A 248 19.21 -29.51 -10.62
CA SER A 248 19.82 -30.62 -11.36
C SER A 248 19.11 -30.95 -12.68
N LEU A 249 17.82 -30.62 -12.82
CA LEU A 249 17.00 -31.01 -13.98
C LEU A 249 17.30 -30.25 -15.28
N TYR A 250 17.80 -29.02 -15.19
CA TYR A 250 18.00 -28.15 -16.35
C TYR A 250 19.46 -27.77 -16.50
N ASP A 251 20.06 -28.02 -17.67
CA ASP A 251 21.45 -27.63 -17.95
C ASP A 251 21.64 -26.11 -17.78
N LYS A 252 20.68 -25.34 -18.32
CA LYS A 252 20.61 -23.89 -18.22
C LYS A 252 19.27 -23.45 -17.63
N ILE A 253 19.33 -22.50 -16.69
CA ILE A 253 18.16 -21.77 -16.18
C ILE A 253 18.22 -20.35 -16.73
N GLU A 254 17.16 -19.92 -17.40
CA GLU A 254 16.94 -18.52 -17.73
C GLU A 254 15.89 -17.98 -16.75
N LEU A 255 16.35 -17.11 -15.87
CA LEU A 255 15.52 -16.44 -14.87
C LEU A 255 15.63 -14.94 -15.10
N GLU A 256 14.47 -14.30 -15.17
CA GLU A 256 14.34 -12.85 -15.29
C GLU A 256 13.32 -12.34 -14.27
N ILE A 257 13.77 -11.46 -13.39
CA ILE A 257 12.93 -10.75 -12.43
C ILE A 257 12.71 -9.31 -12.90
N LYS A 258 11.45 -8.92 -13.14
CA LYS A 258 11.07 -7.57 -13.56
C LYS A 258 10.16 -6.87 -12.56
N ASN A 259 10.07 -5.55 -12.68
CA ASN A 259 9.08 -4.73 -12.00
C ASN A 259 9.06 -4.93 -10.48
N ILE A 260 10.25 -5.01 -9.88
CA ILE A 260 10.43 -5.19 -8.44
C ILE A 260 9.83 -3.98 -7.73
N ARG A 261 8.76 -4.24 -6.98
CA ARG A 261 8.12 -3.32 -6.05
C ARG A 261 8.44 -3.78 -4.63
N ILE A 262 8.81 -2.84 -3.78
CA ILE A 262 9.28 -3.11 -2.42
C ILE A 262 8.38 -2.34 -1.48
N ILE A 263 7.89 -3.03 -0.45
CA ILE A 263 7.14 -2.42 0.63
C ILE A 263 7.82 -2.82 1.93
N THR A 264 8.41 -1.85 2.64
CA THR A 264 8.95 -2.09 3.98
C THR A 264 7.96 -1.65 5.03
N HIS A 265 7.82 -2.46 6.07
CA HIS A 265 6.91 -2.17 7.17
C HIS A 265 7.53 -2.69 8.48
N PRO A 266 7.32 -2.02 9.63
CA PRO A 266 8.02 -2.34 10.88
C PRO A 266 7.92 -3.82 11.33
N LYS A 267 6.80 -4.48 10.99
CA LYS A 267 6.57 -5.88 11.32
C LYS A 267 7.28 -6.86 10.39
N TYR A 268 7.23 -6.62 9.08
CA TYR A 268 7.79 -7.44 8.01
C TYR A 268 7.71 -6.67 6.71
N SER A 269 8.47 -7.07 5.70
CA SER A 269 8.47 -6.42 4.39
C SER A 269 8.01 -7.39 3.32
N ILE A 270 7.53 -6.89 2.19
CA ILE A 270 7.28 -7.74 1.02
C ILE A 270 7.95 -7.18 -0.23
N THR A 271 8.35 -8.08 -1.12
CA THR A 271 8.72 -7.71 -2.49
C THR A 271 7.79 -8.41 -3.47
N LEU A 272 7.24 -7.64 -4.41
CA LEU A 272 6.39 -8.12 -5.49
C LEU A 272 7.10 -7.91 -6.82
N MET A 273 7.15 -8.94 -7.65
CA MET A 273 7.90 -8.90 -8.90
C MET A 273 7.32 -9.87 -9.91
N ASN A 274 7.64 -9.63 -11.17
CA ASN A 274 7.35 -10.57 -12.25
C ASN A 274 8.50 -11.55 -12.34
N GLN A 275 8.17 -12.84 -12.40
CA GLN A 275 9.14 -13.91 -12.56
C GLN A 275 8.88 -14.58 -13.90
N ASN A 276 9.89 -14.56 -14.76
CA ASN A 276 9.94 -15.37 -15.95
C ASN A 276 11.02 -16.42 -15.74
N PHE A 277 10.60 -17.68 -15.61
CA PHE A 277 11.50 -18.81 -15.46
C PHE A 277 11.39 -19.73 -16.67
N VAL A 278 12.53 -20.09 -17.25
CA VAL A 278 12.64 -21.05 -18.35
C VAL A 278 13.72 -22.08 -18.01
N GLY A 279 13.31 -23.34 -17.96
CA GLY A 279 14.18 -24.50 -17.75
C GLY A 279 14.39 -25.25 -19.06
N GLY A 280 15.43 -24.87 -19.82
CA GLY A 280 15.65 -25.36 -21.18
C GLY A 280 14.40 -25.21 -22.06
N ASN A 281 14.12 -26.19 -22.92
CA ASN A 281 12.94 -26.17 -23.79
C ASN A 281 11.72 -26.91 -23.20
N ARG A 282 11.79 -27.33 -21.92
CA ARG A 282 10.83 -28.29 -21.33
C ARG A 282 9.86 -27.67 -20.33
N TYR A 283 10.22 -26.53 -19.73
CA TYR A 283 9.40 -25.93 -18.70
C TYR A 283 9.50 -24.41 -18.71
N PHE A 284 8.33 -23.78 -18.64
CA PHE A 284 8.17 -22.34 -18.60
C PHE A 284 7.24 -22.02 -17.44
N SER A 285 7.59 -21.00 -16.66
CA SER A 285 6.72 -20.49 -15.61
C SER A 285 6.82 -18.99 -15.56
N TYR A 286 5.71 -18.36 -15.90
CA TYR A 286 5.55 -16.91 -15.93
C TYR A 286 4.52 -16.53 -14.90
N GLY A 287 4.77 -15.51 -14.11
CA GLY A 287 3.79 -15.13 -13.11
C GLY A 287 4.31 -14.10 -12.13
N ARG A 288 3.53 -13.91 -11.07
CA ARG A 288 3.89 -12.99 -10.00
C ARG A 288 4.53 -13.74 -8.85
N LYS A 289 5.66 -13.24 -8.42
CA LYS A 289 6.37 -13.67 -7.22
C LYS A 289 6.12 -12.67 -6.09
N ILE A 290 5.80 -13.18 -4.91
CA ILE A 290 5.71 -12.40 -3.68
C ILE A 290 6.61 -13.08 -2.64
N LEU A 291 7.58 -12.32 -2.13
CA LEU A 291 8.46 -12.76 -1.05
C LEU A 291 8.14 -11.95 0.20
N TYR A 292 7.92 -12.65 1.32
CA TYR A 292 7.77 -12.03 2.63
C TYR A 292 9.11 -12.10 3.35
N TRP A 293 9.60 -10.95 3.78
CA TRP A 293 10.90 -10.78 4.40
C TRP A 293 10.76 -10.40 5.87
N LYS A 294 11.60 -10.99 6.71
CA LYS A 294 11.80 -10.58 8.08
C LYS A 294 13.27 -10.26 8.32
N ARG A 295 13.49 -9.17 9.03
CA ARG A 295 14.82 -8.78 9.51
C ARG A 295 15.15 -9.62 10.74
N GLU A 296 16.20 -10.44 10.68
CA GLU A 296 16.69 -11.25 11.81
C GLU A 296 17.77 -10.53 12.62
N SER A 297 18.58 -9.70 11.95
CA SER A 297 19.60 -8.84 12.55
C SER A 297 19.68 -7.50 11.80
N SER A 298 20.48 -6.55 12.28
CA SER A 298 20.57 -5.18 11.76
C SER A 298 20.85 -5.08 10.25
N SER A 299 21.35 -6.12 9.59
CA SER A 299 21.66 -6.15 8.15
C SER A 299 21.22 -7.44 7.42
N SER A 300 20.45 -8.32 8.07
CA SER A 300 20.08 -9.62 7.49
C SER A 300 18.57 -9.74 7.28
N TRP A 301 18.15 -9.63 6.02
CA TRP A 301 16.79 -9.95 5.58
C TRP A 301 16.67 -11.43 5.19
N LYS A 302 15.68 -12.12 5.75
CA LYS A 302 15.36 -13.50 5.41
C LYS A 302 13.94 -13.65 4.88
N ILE A 303 13.78 -14.50 3.88
CA ILE A 303 12.50 -14.93 3.33
C ILE A 303 11.86 -15.90 4.33
N VAL A 304 10.69 -15.53 4.86
CA VAL A 304 9.89 -16.37 5.77
C VAL A 304 8.71 -17.05 5.06
N ARG A 305 8.27 -16.48 3.93
CA ARG A 305 7.22 -17.03 3.07
C ARG A 305 7.50 -16.67 1.62
N GLU A 306 7.25 -17.61 0.73
CA GLU A 306 7.29 -17.42 -0.71
C GLU A 306 5.94 -17.82 -1.32
N ILE A 307 5.43 -16.99 -2.23
CA ILE A 307 4.19 -17.24 -2.98
C ILE A 307 4.46 -16.97 -4.45
N PHE A 308 3.98 -17.87 -5.30
CA PHE A 308 4.00 -17.70 -6.74
C PHE A 308 2.60 -17.89 -7.30
N HIS A 309 2.15 -16.91 -8.08
CA HIS A 309 0.87 -16.89 -8.78
C HIS A 309 1.16 -17.07 -10.27
N ASP A 310 0.91 -18.28 -10.78
CA ASP A 310 1.17 -18.62 -12.18
C ASP A 310 0.19 -17.89 -13.13
N LYS A 311 0.71 -17.39 -14.25
CA LYS A 311 -0.03 -16.64 -15.26
C LYS A 311 -1.25 -17.39 -15.81
N GLU A 312 -1.22 -18.72 -15.89
CA GLU A 312 -2.36 -19.50 -16.40
C GLU A 312 -3.63 -19.38 -15.53
N TYR A 313 -3.49 -19.04 -14.25
CA TYR A 313 -4.62 -18.78 -13.35
C TYR A 313 -5.17 -17.35 -13.45
N PHE A 314 -4.48 -16.45 -14.17
CA PHE A 314 -4.77 -15.03 -14.21
C PHE A 314 -4.71 -14.51 -15.66
N ASN A 315 -5.80 -14.73 -16.41
CA ASN A 315 -6.00 -14.19 -17.77
C ASN A 315 -5.81 -12.65 -17.86
N SER A 316 -5.78 -11.93 -16.74
CA SER A 316 -5.58 -10.48 -16.61
C SER A 316 -4.15 -10.06 -16.25
N LEU A 317 -3.25 -10.96 -15.85
CA LEU A 317 -1.87 -10.61 -15.50
C LEU A 317 -0.99 -10.55 -16.76
N ILE A 318 -1.31 -9.59 -17.62
CA ILE A 318 -0.27 -8.86 -18.33
C ILE A 318 -0.05 -7.60 -17.49
N PHE A 319 1.10 -7.51 -16.83
CA PHE A 319 1.72 -6.20 -16.65
C PHE A 319 1.92 -5.65 -18.04
N ASN A 320 0.94 -4.86 -18.44
CA ASN A 320 0.66 -4.53 -19.80
C ASN A 320 1.64 -3.44 -20.23
N ASP A 321 2.77 -3.84 -20.81
CA ASP A 321 3.53 -2.93 -21.66
C ASP A 321 2.77 -2.64 -22.97
N GLN A 322 1.73 -3.42 -23.34
CA GLN A 322 0.79 -3.04 -24.42
C GLN A 322 -0.62 -3.64 -24.30
N LYS A 323 -1.63 -2.77 -24.47
CA LYS A 323 -3.08 -3.01 -24.67
C LYS A 323 -4.09 -2.90 -23.48
N ILE A 324 -4.14 -1.77 -22.79
CA ILE A 324 -5.45 -1.11 -22.49
C ILE A 324 -5.81 -0.20 -23.67
N LEU A 325 -6.05 -0.83 -24.82
CA LEU A 325 -6.55 -0.19 -26.05
C LEU A 325 -7.90 -0.78 -26.49
N SER A 326 -8.42 -1.78 -25.78
CA SER A 326 -9.72 -2.40 -26.08
C SER A 326 -10.85 -1.98 -25.13
N LEU A 327 -10.58 -1.33 -23.99
CA LEU A 327 -11.63 -0.93 -23.04
C LEU A 327 -12.15 0.52 -23.24
N LYS A 328 -11.66 1.25 -24.25
CA LYS A 328 -12.24 2.54 -24.67
C LYS A 328 -13.26 2.43 -25.81
N LYS A 329 -13.48 1.25 -26.41
CA LYS A 329 -14.37 1.13 -27.59
C LYS A 329 -15.86 0.89 -27.31
N ASN A 330 -16.27 0.68 -26.05
CA ASN A 330 -17.68 0.39 -25.72
C ASN A 330 -18.35 1.39 -24.76
N ILE A 331 -17.78 2.58 -24.55
CA ILE A 331 -18.45 3.68 -23.81
C ILE A 331 -18.72 4.89 -24.73
N SER A 332 -18.48 4.78 -26.04
CA SER A 332 -18.87 5.80 -27.04
C SER A 332 -19.96 5.36 -28.02
N LYS A 333 -20.73 4.31 -27.70
CA LYS A 333 -21.94 3.93 -28.44
C LYS A 333 -23.00 3.35 -27.51
N LYS A 334 -23.72 4.22 -26.81
CA LYS A 334 -25.18 4.27 -26.75
C LYS A 334 -25.62 5.49 -25.97
#